data_AF-A0A5M9IRG4-F1
#
_entry.id   AF-A0A5M9IRG4-F1
#
_cell.length_a   1.000
_cell.length_b   1.000
_cell.length_c   1.000
_cell.angle_alpha   90.00
_cell.angle_beta   90.00
_cell.angle_gamma   90.00
#
_symmetry.space_group_name_H-M   'P 1'
#
loop_
_entity.id
_entity.type
_entity.pdbx_description
1 polymer ?
#
loop_
_entity_poly.entity_id
_entity_poly.type
_entity_poly.pdbx_seq_one_letter_code
_entity_poly.pdbx_strand_id
1 'polypeptide(L)' 'MKVAAVVSTKGGPGKTTVGANPGAFCADAGVRTLLIDLDNQPSLSSPLFKRIC' A
#
# COMPACT_ATOMS: atom_id res chain seq x y z
N MET A 1 -14.07 1.89 -11.81
CA MET A 1 -13.25 1.97 -10.57
C MET A 1 -12.80 0.56 -10.24
N LYS A 2 -11.51 0.32 -9.98
CA LYS A 2 -10.99 -1.01 -9.63
C LYS A 2 -10.49 -0.97 -8.18
N VAL A 3 -10.78 -2.01 -7.40
CA VAL A 3 -10.38 -2.13 -5.99
C VAL A 3 -9.63 -3.44 -5.81
N ALA A 4 -8.47 -3.40 -5.18
CA ALA A 4 -7.66 -4.57 -4.85
C ALA A 4 -7.26 -4.50 -3.37
N ALA A 5 -7.28 -5.65 -2.69
CA ALA A 5 -6.92 -5.77 -1.28
C ALA A 5 -5.80 -6.78 -1.12
N VAL A 6 -4.75 -6.41 -0.37
CA VAL A 6 -3.64 -7.30 -0.02
C VAL A 6 -3.84 -7.75 1.42
N VAL A 7 -4.27 -8.99 1.60
CA VAL A 7 -4.64 -9.55 2.92
C VAL A 7 -3.79 -10.79 3.22
N SER A 8 -3.41 -10.95 4.47
CA SER A 8 -2.67 -12.11 4.96
C SER A 8 -2.82 -12.19 6.48
N THR A 9 -2.99 -13.39 7.00
CA THR A 9 -3.25 -13.68 8.41
C THR A 9 -1.96 -13.80 9.24
N LYS A 10 -0.78 -13.84 8.60
CA LYS A 10 0.52 -13.90 9.27
C LYS A 10 1.08 -12.50 9.51
N GLY A 11 1.71 -12.23 10.65
CA GLY A 11 2.48 -11.01 10.89
C GLY A 11 3.83 -11.02 10.14
N GLY A 12 4.21 -9.91 9.50
CA GLY A 12 5.50 -9.78 8.80
C GLY A 12 5.71 -10.42 7.41
N PRO A 13 4.70 -10.82 6.60
CA PRO A 13 4.92 -11.38 5.26
C PRO A 13 5.16 -10.32 4.16
N GLY A 14 5.26 -9.04 4.52
CA GLY A 14 5.47 -7.95 3.55
C GLY A 14 4.22 -7.48 2.80
N LYS A 15 3.00 -7.74 3.31
CA LYS A 15 1.72 -7.26 2.73
C LYS A 15 1.76 -5.78 2.36
N THR A 16 2.21 -4.96 3.30
CA THR A 16 2.31 -3.51 3.16
C THR A 16 3.19 -3.15 1.98
N THR A 17 4.39 -3.75 1.88
CA THR A 17 5.34 -3.55 0.78
C THR A 17 4.82 -4.04 -0.57
N VAL A 18 4.04 -5.12 -0.57
CA VAL A 18 3.46 -5.68 -1.80
C VAL A 18 2.24 -4.88 -2.28
N GLY A 19 1.43 -4.29 -1.39
CA GLY A 19 0.32 -3.41 -1.77
C GLY A 19 0.80 -2.01 -2.18
N ALA A 20 1.81 -1.53 -1.48
CA ALA A 20 2.59 -0.33 -1.73
C ALA A 20 3.11 -0.17 -3.17
N ASN A 21 3.92 -1.13 -3.63
CA ASN A 21 4.62 -1.06 -4.91
C ASN A 21 3.68 -0.87 -6.13
N PRO A 22 2.62 -1.67 -6.31
CA PRO A 22 1.67 -1.45 -7.40
C PRO A 22 0.89 -0.16 -7.23
N GLY A 23 0.62 0.28 -5.99
CA GLY A 23 -0.01 1.58 -5.74
C GLY A 23 0.87 2.74 -6.22
N ALA A 24 2.16 2.71 -5.91
CA ALA A 24 3.16 3.67 -6.37
C ALA A 24 3.29 3.66 -7.90
N PHE A 25 3.40 2.47 -8.49
CA PHE A 25 3.49 2.31 -9.95
C PHE A 25 2.25 2.88 -10.66
N CYS A 26 1.04 2.65 -10.13
CA CYS A 26 -0.18 3.22 -10.70
C CYS A 26 -0.20 4.75 -10.57
N ALA A 27 0.21 5.29 -9.42
CA ALA A 27 0.31 6.73 -9.21
C ALA A 27 1.31 7.39 -10.19
N ASP A 28 2.50 6.79 -10.37
CA ASP A 28 3.53 7.26 -11.31
C ASP A 28 3.05 7.18 -12.77
N ALA A 29 2.22 6.20 -13.11
CA ALA A 29 1.58 6.09 -14.43
C ALA A 29 0.43 7.11 -14.65
N GLY A 30 0.20 8.04 -13.71
CA GLY A 30 -0.86 9.05 -13.79
C GLY A 30 -2.25 8.53 -13.46
N VAL A 31 -2.36 7.30 -12.92
CA VAL A 31 -3.63 6.74 -12.46
C VAL A 31 -3.91 7.27 -11.06
N ARG A 32 -5.07 7.89 -10.86
CA ARG A 32 -5.53 8.30 -9.53
C ARG A 32 -5.66 7.07 -8.64
N THR A 33 -4.74 6.94 -7.69
CA THR A 33 -4.58 5.76 -6.83
C THR A 33 -4.71 6.20 -5.38
N LEU A 34 -5.47 5.45 -4.58
CA LEU A 34 -5.64 5.68 -3.15
C LEU A 34 -5.21 4.41 -2.42
N LEU A 35 -4.17 4.52 -1.60
CA LEU A 35 -3.73 3.46 -0.69
C LEU A 35 -4.39 3.64 0.66
N ILE A 36 -4.97 2.57 1.19
CA ILE A 36 -5.59 2.54 2.51
C ILE A 36 -4.88 1.46 3.32
N ASP A 37 -4.24 1.87 4.42
CA ASP A 37 -3.63 0.95 5.38
C ASP A 37 -4.64 0.64 6.48
N LEU A 38 -5.05 -0.62 6.58
CA LEU A 38 -5.96 -1.13 7.61
C LEU A 38 -5.22 -1.99 8.64
N ASP A 39 -3.88 -1.95 8.65
CA ASP A 39 -3.09 -2.61 9.67
C ASP A 39 -3.08 -1.77 10.96
N ASN A 40 -3.30 -2.43 12.10
CA ASN A 40 -3.18 -1.80 13.42
C ASN A 40 -1.73 -1.36 13.70
N GLN A 41 -0.75 -1.98 13.03
CA GLN A 41 0.63 -1.50 13.01
C GLN A 41 0.84 -0.64 11.74
N PRO A 42 0.96 0.70 11.87
CA PRO A 42 0.99 1.61 10.72
C PRO A 42 2.33 1.53 10.00
N SER A 43 2.49 0.50 9.19
CA SER A 43 3.71 0.22 8.43
C SER A 43 3.74 1.00 7.10
N LEU A 44 2.57 1.32 6.54
CA LEU A 44 2.39 2.07 5.30
C LEU A 44 2.45 3.60 5.54
N SER A 45 2.38 4.05 6.79
CA SER A 45 2.57 5.48 7.18
C SER A 45 4.00 5.80 7.64
N SER A 46 4.91 4.83 7.55
CA SER A 46 6.32 5.00 7.90
C SER A 46 7.02 6.00 6.95
N PRO A 47 8.12 6.67 7.37
CA PRO A 47 8.76 7.72 6.58
C PRO A 47 9.25 7.28 5.20
N LEU A 48 9.52 5.99 5.00
CA LEU A 48 9.87 5.42 3.69
C LEU A 48 8.71 5.47 2.69
N PHE A 49 7.47 5.44 3.18
CA PHE A 49 6.27 5.26 2.37
C PHE A 49 5.47 6.56 2.12
N LYS A 50 5.84 7.63 2.83
CA LYS A 50 5.21 8.96 2.78
C LYS A 50 5.29 9.68 1.43
N ARG A 51 5.95 9.08 0.43
CA ARG A 51 6.09 9.62 -0.92
C ARG A 51 4.91 9.27 -1.83
N ILE A 52 4.07 8.32 -1.42
CA ILE A 52 3.03 7.69 -2.27
C ILE A 52 1.61 7.98 -1.75
N CYS A 53 1.46 8.60 -0.56
CA CYS A 53 0.19 9.04 0.00
C CYS A 53 -0.01 10.55 -0.15
#